data_AF-A0A927CE05-F1
#
_entry.id   AF-A0A927CE05-F1
#
_cell.length_a   1.000
_cell.length_b   1.000
_cell.length_c   1.000
_cell.angle_alpha   90.00
_cell.angle_beta   90.00
_cell.angle_gamma   90.00
#
_symmetry.space_group_name_H-M   'P 1'
#
loop_
_entity.id
_entity.type
_entity.pdbx_description
1 polymer ?
#
loop_
_entity_poly.entity_id
_entity_poly.type
_entity_poly.pdbx_seq_one_letter_code
_entity_poly.pdbx_strand_id
1 'polypeptide(L)'
;MLFQKTSTRTSLSFQSGINQMGGYSVVMDWDSSNFSLSPIRYEARYASRNCDVIMARLKKHADLLELARYSTVPVINGCCDKYHPCQALADLMTIYEVSGTFSGLCLAYVGVHNNVANSLVAGCMTLGIKLLLVTPILNSPSWDEELMQTAYRSGYVEKVDQLSPIHPGFEIEEELIESERSIIYQQAENRMHVQKALLLHLLR
;
A
#
# COMPACT_ATOMS: atom_id res chain seq x y z
N MET A 1 -0.72 12.69 10.58
CA MET A 1 -0.23 12.08 9.32
C MET A 1 1.22 12.47 9.12
N LEU A 2 2.15 11.52 9.21
CA LEU A 2 3.59 11.77 9.13
C LEU A 2 4.14 11.40 7.74
N PHE A 3 4.77 12.34 7.05
CA PHE A 3 5.32 12.15 5.71
C PHE A 3 6.82 12.38 5.70
N GLN A 4 7.61 11.35 5.38
CA GLN A 4 9.02 11.47 4.99
C GLN A 4 9.19 11.40 3.45
N LYS A 5 8.14 10.97 2.75
CA LYS A 5 8.02 10.99 1.28
C LYS A 5 6.71 11.65 0.92
N THR A 6 6.77 12.80 0.25
CA THR A 6 5.58 13.55 -0.17
C THR A 6 4.67 12.70 -1.07
N SER A 7 3.36 12.96 -1.00
CA SER A 7 2.37 12.28 -1.84
C SER A 7 1.04 13.01 -1.87
N THR A 8 0.68 13.57 -3.03
CA THR A 8 -0.62 14.20 -3.24
C THR A 8 -1.77 13.22 -3.04
N ARG A 9 -1.72 12.04 -3.70
CA ARG A 9 -2.80 11.03 -3.62
C ARG A 9 -3.03 10.53 -2.20
N THR A 10 -1.96 10.19 -1.49
CA THR A 10 -2.08 9.66 -0.11
C THR A 10 -2.56 10.75 0.84
N SER A 11 -2.01 11.97 0.73
CA SER A 11 -2.42 13.09 1.57
C SER A 11 -3.89 13.46 1.34
N LEU A 12 -4.31 13.62 0.08
CA LEU A 12 -5.69 13.99 -0.25
C LEU A 12 -6.70 12.93 0.17
N SER A 13 -6.43 11.65 -0.10
CA SER A 13 -7.34 10.55 0.22
C SER A 13 -7.55 10.38 1.73
N PHE A 14 -6.49 10.40 2.54
CA PHE A 14 -6.61 10.32 4.00
C PHE A 14 -7.27 11.56 4.61
N GLN A 15 -6.92 12.77 4.15
CA GLN A 15 -7.53 14.02 4.65
C GLN A 15 -9.02 14.07 4.35
N SER A 16 -9.40 13.83 3.09
CA SER A 16 -10.81 13.80 2.69
C SER A 16 -11.56 12.70 3.44
N GLY A 17 -10.96 11.52 3.57
CA GLY A 17 -11.55 10.38 4.27
C GLY A 17 -11.87 10.69 5.73
N ILE A 18 -10.90 11.17 6.51
CA ILE A 18 -11.13 11.47 7.94
C ILE A 18 -12.10 12.63 8.14
N ASN A 19 -12.04 13.67 7.28
CA ASN A 19 -12.96 14.81 7.36
C ASN A 19 -14.41 14.38 7.08
N GLN A 20 -14.64 13.48 6.12
CA GLN A 20 -15.98 12.92 5.86
C GLN A 20 -16.53 12.09 7.02
N MET A 21 -15.66 11.60 7.90
CA MET A 21 -16.04 10.84 9.09
C MET A 21 -16.18 11.72 10.34
N GLY A 22 -16.09 13.05 10.20
CA GLY A 22 -16.21 14.01 11.30
C GLY A 22 -14.93 14.19 12.13
N GLY A 23 -13.82 13.57 11.72
CA GLY A 23 -12.51 13.81 12.31
C GLY A 23 -11.75 14.92 11.59
N TYR A 24 -10.50 15.13 11.99
CA TYR A 24 -9.56 15.99 11.30
C TYR A 24 -8.19 15.33 11.23
N SER A 25 -7.28 15.91 10.45
CA SER A 25 -5.90 15.43 10.40
C SER A 25 -4.91 16.58 10.49
N VAL A 26 -3.77 16.27 11.11
CA VAL A 26 -2.59 17.15 11.13
C VAL A 26 -1.57 16.53 10.19
N VAL A 27 -1.22 17.26 9.12
CA VAL A 27 -0.13 16.88 8.22
C VAL A 27 1.19 17.33 8.86
N MET A 28 2.09 16.37 9.09
CA MET A 28 3.44 16.62 9.57
C MET A 28 4.43 16.14 8.51
N ASP A 29 5.27 17.06 8.07
CA ASP A 29 6.43 16.72 7.26
C ASP A 29 7.59 16.34 8.20
N TRP A 30 8.29 15.25 7.85
CA TRP A 30 9.32 14.65 8.68
C TRP A 30 10.49 15.62 8.88
N ASP A 31 11.00 16.19 7.79
CA ASP A 31 12.22 17.00 7.78
C ASP A 31 12.02 18.33 8.51
N SER A 32 10.79 18.86 8.53
CA SER A 32 10.38 20.06 9.28
C SER A 32 9.84 19.80 10.69
N SER A 33 9.99 18.60 11.23
CA SER A 33 9.54 18.23 12.58
C SER A 33 10.68 17.66 13.42
N ASN A 34 10.46 17.48 14.72
CA ASN A 34 11.45 16.85 15.60
C ASN A 34 11.73 15.38 15.25
N PHE A 35 10.95 14.73 14.38
CA PHE A 35 11.27 13.40 13.87
C PHE A 35 12.60 13.36 13.08
N SER A 36 13.08 14.50 12.53
CA SER A 36 14.39 14.57 11.87
C SER A 36 15.56 14.79 12.84
N LEU A 37 15.29 15.18 14.09
CA LEU A 37 16.29 15.58 15.08
C LEU A 37 16.37 14.63 16.29
N SER A 38 15.25 13.98 16.64
CA SER A 38 15.09 13.16 17.83
C SER A 38 14.87 11.68 17.46
N PRO A 39 15.27 10.74 18.34
CA PRO A 39 14.90 9.33 18.19
C PRO A 39 13.38 9.14 18.03
N ILE A 40 12.98 8.31 17.06
CA ILE A 40 11.57 8.03 16.71
C ILE A 40 10.75 7.69 17.96
N ARG A 41 11.29 6.90 18.88
CA ARG A 41 10.62 6.51 20.13
C ARG A 41 10.08 7.67 20.98
N TYR A 42 10.75 8.82 21.01
CA TYR A 42 10.31 9.95 21.82
C TYR A 42 9.15 10.69 21.14
N GLU A 43 9.32 10.98 19.85
CA GLU A 43 8.30 11.65 19.05
C GLU A 43 7.05 10.78 18.85
N ALA A 44 7.22 9.46 18.70
CA ALA A 44 6.12 8.49 18.65
C ALA A 44 5.26 8.54 19.92
N ARG A 45 5.90 8.54 21.09
CA ARG A 45 5.21 8.62 22.39
C ARG A 45 4.49 9.95 22.56
N TYR A 46 5.13 11.06 22.19
CA TYR A 46 4.51 12.40 22.25
C TYR A 46 3.31 12.51 21.30
N ALA A 47 3.48 12.14 20.03
CA ALA A 47 2.41 12.18 19.03
C ALA A 47 1.20 11.34 19.47
N SER A 48 1.44 10.16 20.04
CA SER A 48 0.38 9.27 20.53
C SER A 48 -0.43 9.84 21.71
N ARG A 49 0.03 10.92 22.37
CA ARG A 49 -0.75 11.63 23.40
C ARG A 49 -1.70 12.67 22.84
N ASN A 50 -1.55 13.02 21.56
CA ASN A 50 -2.24 14.14 20.92
C ASN A 50 -3.07 13.71 19.71
N CYS A 51 -3.13 12.41 19.39
CA CYS A 51 -3.93 11.87 18.29
C CYS A 51 -4.38 10.44 18.58
N ASP A 52 -5.44 10.01 17.90
CA ASP A 52 -6.03 8.67 18.07
C ASP A 52 -5.51 7.64 17.05
N VAL A 53 -4.82 8.09 16.01
CA VAL A 53 -4.23 7.23 14.97
C VAL A 53 -3.10 7.96 14.24
N ILE A 54 -2.04 7.25 13.90
CA ILE A 54 -0.92 7.77 13.12
C ILE A 54 -0.86 7.06 11.78
N MET A 55 -1.19 7.76 10.69
CA MET A 55 -0.77 7.32 9.36
C MET A 55 0.64 7.83 9.06
N ALA A 56 1.54 6.94 8.69
CA ALA A 56 2.94 7.25 8.39
C ALA A 56 3.36 6.74 7.01
N ARG A 57 3.98 7.62 6.23
CA ARG A 57 4.61 7.31 4.93
C ARG A 57 6.10 7.59 5.02
N LEU A 58 6.87 6.55 5.29
CA LEU A 58 8.29 6.62 5.62
C LEU A 58 9.15 6.07 4.47
N LYS A 59 10.45 6.37 4.50
CA LYS A 59 11.40 5.80 3.53
C LYS A 59 11.67 4.33 3.85
N LYS A 60 11.93 4.00 5.11
CA LYS A 60 12.29 2.65 5.56
C LYS A 60 11.18 1.97 6.33
N HIS A 61 10.97 0.69 6.07
CA HIS A 61 10.05 -0.15 6.83
C HIS A 61 10.50 -0.32 8.30
N ALA A 62 11.81 -0.34 8.55
CA ALA A 62 12.36 -0.42 9.91
C ALA A 62 11.91 0.77 10.79
N ASP A 63 11.97 2.00 10.25
CA ASP A 63 11.54 3.21 10.96
C ASP A 63 10.03 3.17 11.27
N LEU A 64 9.25 2.58 10.36
CA LEU A 64 7.82 2.39 10.56
C LEU A 64 7.53 1.37 11.67
N LEU A 65 8.29 0.27 11.73
CA LEU A 65 8.19 -0.71 12.81
C LEU A 65 8.61 -0.11 14.16
N GLU A 66 9.63 0.74 14.19
CA GLU A 66 10.00 1.48 15.40
C GLU A 66 8.88 2.44 15.85
N LEU A 67 8.33 3.21 14.92
CA LEU A 67 7.19 4.10 15.17
C LEU A 67 6.01 3.31 15.77
N ALA A 68 5.62 2.20 15.15
CA ALA A 68 4.54 1.33 15.62
C ALA A 68 4.84 0.73 17.00
N ARG A 69 6.08 0.32 17.27
CA ARG A 69 6.48 -0.27 18.55
C ARG A 69 6.35 0.70 19.73
N TYR A 70 6.59 1.99 19.51
CA TYR A 70 6.55 3.00 20.57
C TYR A 70 5.29 3.87 20.57
N SER A 71 4.42 3.70 19.59
CA SER A 71 3.12 4.35 19.58
C SER A 71 2.15 3.64 20.52
N THR A 72 1.31 4.41 21.22
CA THR A 72 0.21 3.87 22.03
C THR A 72 -1.12 3.91 21.29
N VAL A 73 -1.13 4.34 20.04
CA VAL A 73 -2.30 4.39 19.16
C VAL A 73 -2.01 3.61 17.87
N PRO A 74 -3.02 3.21 17.09
CA PRO A 74 -2.79 2.49 15.85
C PRO A 74 -1.89 3.25 14.87
N VAL A 75 -0.97 2.53 14.22
CA VAL A 75 -0.11 3.07 13.17
C VAL A 75 -0.45 2.44 11.82
N ILE A 76 -0.84 3.27 10.86
CA ILE A 76 -1.16 2.88 9.49
C ILE A 76 0.06 3.11 8.59
N ASN A 77 0.49 2.06 7.89
CA ASN A 77 1.50 2.16 6.84
C ASN A 77 0.90 2.79 5.57
N GLY A 78 1.18 4.07 5.35
CA GLY A 78 0.80 4.78 4.13
C GLY A 78 1.61 4.34 2.90
N CYS A 79 2.90 4.05 3.08
CA CYS A 79 3.85 3.47 2.12
C CYS A 79 5.26 3.48 2.74
N CYS A 80 6.02 2.42 2.52
CA CYS A 80 7.46 2.33 2.81
C CYS A 80 8.21 1.66 1.65
N ASP A 81 9.53 1.51 1.74
CA ASP A 81 10.34 0.72 0.80
C ASP A 81 9.88 -0.74 0.65
N LYS A 82 9.30 -1.34 1.70
CA LYS A 82 8.89 -2.76 1.69
C LYS A 82 7.43 -3.02 1.32
N TYR A 83 6.50 -2.14 1.72
CA TYR A 83 5.06 -2.35 1.51
C TYR A 83 4.29 -1.06 1.24
N HIS A 84 3.16 -1.21 0.53
CA HIS A 84 2.13 -0.22 0.29
C HIS A 84 0.72 -0.83 0.50
N PRO A 85 0.36 -1.23 1.73
CA PRO A 85 -0.84 -2.03 1.98
C PRO A 85 -2.14 -1.30 1.63
N CYS A 86 -2.22 0.02 1.87
CA CYS A 86 -3.39 0.81 1.49
C CYS A 86 -3.65 0.85 -0.03
N GLN A 87 -2.61 0.68 -0.86
CA GLN A 87 -2.79 0.57 -2.31
C GLN A 87 -3.39 -0.79 -2.65
N ALA A 88 -2.80 -1.89 -2.14
CA ALA A 88 -3.31 -3.23 -2.39
C ALA A 88 -4.76 -3.40 -1.92
N LEU A 89 -5.16 -2.82 -0.78
CA LEU A 89 -6.56 -2.83 -0.34
C LEU A 89 -7.48 -2.14 -1.35
N ALA A 90 -7.08 -0.99 -1.90
CA ALA A 90 -7.86 -0.29 -2.92
C ALA A 90 -7.94 -1.10 -4.22
N ASP A 91 -6.83 -1.73 -4.62
CA ASP A 91 -6.77 -2.61 -5.79
C ASP A 91 -7.75 -3.78 -5.63
N LEU A 92 -7.75 -4.43 -4.47
CA LEU A 92 -8.63 -5.56 -4.16
C LEU A 92 -10.11 -5.16 -4.07
N MET A 93 -10.41 -3.99 -3.49
CA MET A 93 -11.77 -3.43 -3.52
C MET A 93 -12.23 -3.21 -4.97
N THR A 94 -11.37 -2.63 -5.80
CA THR A 94 -11.67 -2.38 -7.22
C THR A 94 -11.88 -3.68 -7.99
N ILE A 95 -11.02 -4.68 -7.77
CA ILE A 95 -11.18 -6.02 -8.36
C ILE A 95 -12.54 -6.60 -7.97
N TYR A 96 -12.92 -6.50 -6.70
CA TYR A 96 -14.21 -7.01 -6.23
C TYR A 96 -15.40 -6.28 -6.86
N GLU A 97 -15.34 -4.95 -6.99
CA GLU A 97 -16.40 -4.16 -7.61
C GLU A 97 -16.59 -4.50 -9.10
N VAL A 98 -15.50 -4.78 -9.81
CA VAL A 98 -15.55 -5.14 -11.24
C VAL A 98 -15.98 -6.60 -11.46
N SER A 99 -15.48 -7.52 -10.63
CA SER A 99 -15.70 -8.97 -10.83
C SER A 99 -16.90 -9.53 -10.05
N GLY A 100 -17.32 -8.87 -8.97
CA GLY A 100 -18.32 -9.34 -8.02
C GLY A 100 -17.86 -10.49 -7.12
N THR A 101 -16.64 -11.02 -7.29
CA THR A 101 -16.14 -12.18 -6.53
C THR A 101 -14.63 -12.32 -6.65
N PHE A 102 -13.97 -12.85 -5.61
CA PHE A 102 -12.56 -13.24 -5.72
C PHE A 102 -12.37 -14.68 -6.21
N SER A 103 -13.43 -15.49 -6.22
CA SER A 103 -13.35 -16.90 -6.55
C SER A 103 -13.02 -17.12 -8.03
N GLY A 104 -11.96 -17.89 -8.30
CA GLY A 104 -11.55 -18.24 -9.65
C GLY A 104 -10.84 -17.12 -10.41
N LEU A 105 -10.52 -15.99 -9.75
CA LEU A 105 -9.77 -14.91 -10.37
C LEU A 105 -8.27 -15.23 -10.48
N CYS A 106 -7.68 -14.78 -11.59
CA CYS A 106 -6.24 -14.78 -11.82
C CYS A 106 -5.79 -13.35 -12.12
N LEU A 107 -4.97 -12.79 -11.23
CA LEU A 107 -4.34 -11.48 -11.39
C LEU A 107 -2.93 -11.66 -11.96
N ALA A 108 -2.58 -10.88 -12.98
CA ALA A 108 -1.21 -10.80 -13.48
C ALA A 108 -0.61 -9.45 -13.09
N TYR A 109 0.50 -9.46 -12.35
CA TYR A 109 1.31 -8.28 -12.05
C TYR A 109 2.55 -8.31 -12.94
N VAL A 110 2.73 -7.29 -13.76
CA VAL A 110 3.84 -7.17 -14.72
C VAL A 110 4.67 -5.93 -14.37
N GLY A 111 5.99 -6.08 -14.25
CA GLY A 111 6.92 -4.96 -14.06
C GLY A 111 7.94 -5.19 -12.95
N VAL A 112 8.18 -4.16 -12.12
CA VAL A 112 9.19 -4.25 -11.06
C VAL A 112 8.59 -4.91 -9.80
N HIS A 113 9.28 -5.89 -9.23
CA HIS A 113 8.99 -6.41 -7.89
C HIS A 113 9.31 -5.32 -6.87
N ASN A 114 8.28 -4.61 -6.41
CA ASN A 114 8.37 -3.47 -5.51
C ASN A 114 7.44 -3.64 -4.29
N ASN A 115 7.26 -2.56 -3.54
CA ASN A 115 6.39 -2.52 -2.36
C ASN A 115 4.89 -2.77 -2.65
N VAL A 116 4.41 -2.41 -3.84
CA VAL A 116 3.04 -2.71 -4.29
C VAL A 116 2.93 -4.22 -4.56
N ALA A 117 3.90 -4.81 -5.28
CA ALA A 117 3.94 -6.25 -5.54
C ALA A 117 3.86 -7.06 -4.24
N ASN A 118 4.67 -6.75 -3.22
CA ASN A 118 4.58 -7.41 -1.91
C ASN A 118 3.19 -7.32 -1.27
N SER A 119 2.57 -6.14 -1.37
CA SER A 119 1.28 -5.91 -0.73
C SER A 119 0.16 -6.66 -1.45
N LEU A 120 0.24 -6.75 -2.79
CA LEU A 120 -0.64 -7.57 -3.60
C LEU A 120 -0.43 -9.06 -3.36
N VAL A 121 0.81 -9.52 -3.20
CA VAL A 121 1.12 -10.91 -2.82
C VAL A 121 0.42 -11.28 -1.52
N ALA A 122 0.61 -10.48 -0.46
CA ALA A 122 -0.04 -10.72 0.83
C ALA A 122 -1.58 -10.71 0.71
N GLY A 123 -2.14 -9.74 -0.03
CA GLY A 123 -3.58 -9.62 -0.24
C GLY A 123 -4.18 -10.80 -1.03
N CYS A 124 -3.54 -11.20 -2.13
CA CYS A 124 -4.00 -12.31 -2.97
C CYS A 124 -3.94 -13.64 -2.22
N MET A 125 -2.86 -13.90 -1.47
CA MET A 125 -2.76 -15.08 -0.61
C MET A 125 -3.88 -15.12 0.43
N THR A 126 -4.18 -13.98 1.04
CA THR A 126 -5.22 -13.89 2.09
C THR A 126 -6.62 -14.15 1.52
N LEU A 127 -6.88 -13.72 0.29
CA LEU A 127 -8.19 -13.83 -0.37
C LEU A 127 -8.32 -15.03 -1.29
N GLY A 128 -7.27 -15.86 -1.43
CA GLY A 128 -7.26 -17.02 -2.32
C GLY A 128 -7.29 -16.68 -3.81
N ILE A 129 -6.78 -15.50 -4.19
CA ILE A 129 -6.70 -15.04 -5.59
C ILE A 129 -5.41 -15.61 -6.19
N LYS A 130 -5.49 -16.23 -7.38
CA LYS A 130 -4.28 -16.65 -8.09
C LYS A 130 -3.53 -15.40 -8.58
N LEU A 131 -2.24 -15.30 -8.29
CA LEU A 131 -1.38 -14.19 -8.69
C LEU A 131 -0.19 -14.71 -9.52
N LEU A 132 -0.10 -14.23 -10.76
CA LEU A 132 1.06 -14.41 -11.63
C LEU A 132 1.97 -13.19 -11.49
N LEU A 133 3.18 -13.41 -11.00
CA LEU A 133 4.22 -12.38 -10.87
C LEU A 133 5.17 -12.45 -12.06
N VAL A 134 5.07 -11.47 -12.96
CA VAL A 134 5.96 -11.31 -14.10
C VAL A 134 6.89 -10.14 -13.80
N THR A 135 7.87 -10.42 -12.93
CA THR A 135 8.74 -9.40 -12.38
C THR A 135 10.22 -9.67 -12.67
N PRO A 136 10.71 -9.31 -13.87
CA PRO A 136 12.11 -9.52 -14.25
C PRO A 136 13.07 -8.59 -13.49
N ILE A 137 12.56 -7.46 -12.99
CA ILE A 137 13.34 -6.46 -12.25
C ILE A 137 12.94 -6.53 -10.77
N LEU A 138 13.93 -6.59 -9.88
CA LEU A 138 13.73 -6.56 -8.43
C LEU A 138 14.21 -5.23 -7.85
N ASN A 139 13.33 -4.56 -7.11
CA ASN A 139 13.73 -3.46 -6.22
C ASN A 139 14.23 -4.05 -4.89
N SER A 140 15.55 -4.12 -4.69
CA SER A 140 16.16 -4.84 -3.56
C SER A 140 15.63 -4.45 -2.17
N PRO A 141 15.40 -3.16 -1.83
CA PRO A 141 14.76 -2.77 -0.57
C PRO A 141 13.35 -3.34 -0.34
N SER A 142 12.64 -3.69 -1.41
CA SER A 142 11.33 -4.32 -1.33
C SER A 142 11.41 -5.84 -1.20
N TRP A 143 12.58 -6.47 -1.28
CA TRP A 143 12.64 -7.93 -1.18
C TRP A 143 12.24 -8.42 0.22
N ASP A 144 11.33 -9.38 0.26
CA ASP A 144 10.89 -10.04 1.48
C ASP A 144 10.93 -11.55 1.31
N GLU A 145 12.02 -12.16 1.75
CA GLU A 145 12.24 -13.59 1.59
C GLU A 145 11.17 -14.43 2.30
N GLU A 146 10.76 -14.05 3.51
CA GLU A 146 9.77 -14.80 4.29
C GLU A 146 8.38 -14.76 3.63
N LEU A 147 7.96 -13.57 3.19
CA LEU A 147 6.71 -13.41 2.44
C LEU A 147 6.73 -14.27 1.18
N MET A 148 7.80 -14.18 0.38
CA MET A 148 7.87 -14.87 -0.91
C MET A 148 7.93 -16.39 -0.76
N GLN A 149 8.69 -16.90 0.22
CA GLN A 149 8.69 -18.33 0.52
C GLN A 149 7.30 -18.82 0.96
N THR A 150 6.57 -18.02 1.73
CA THR A 150 5.19 -18.35 2.15
C THR A 150 4.23 -18.29 0.96
N ALA A 151 4.39 -17.29 0.08
CA ALA A 151 3.60 -17.11 -1.12
C ALA A 151 3.72 -18.30 -2.08
N TYR A 152 4.94 -18.74 -2.39
CA TYR A 152 5.14 -19.88 -3.29
C TYR A 152 4.64 -21.20 -2.68
N ARG A 153 4.78 -21.38 -1.37
CA ARG A 153 4.24 -22.56 -0.67
C ARG A 153 2.72 -22.60 -0.64
N SER A 154 2.05 -21.44 -0.69
CA SER A 154 0.59 -21.37 -0.67
C SER A 154 -0.07 -21.92 -1.94
N GLY A 155 0.65 -21.99 -3.06
CA GLY A 155 0.10 -22.36 -4.37
C GLY A 155 -0.71 -21.27 -5.06
N TYR A 156 -1.01 -20.14 -4.40
CA TYR A 156 -1.72 -19.02 -5.00
C TYR A 156 -0.81 -18.10 -5.82
N VAL A 157 0.49 -18.07 -5.53
CA VAL A 157 1.44 -17.15 -6.18
C VAL A 157 2.43 -17.93 -7.01
N GLU A 158 2.55 -17.56 -8.27
CA GLU A 158 3.43 -18.19 -9.25
C GLU A 158 4.32 -17.12 -9.88
N LYS A 159 5.64 -17.36 -9.88
CA LYS A 159 6.58 -16.51 -10.62
C LYS A 159 6.61 -16.99 -12.07
N VAL A 160 6.43 -16.06 -13.00
CA VAL A 160 6.47 -16.31 -14.44
C VAL A 160 7.62 -15.51 -15.03
N ASP A 161 8.56 -16.19 -15.69
CA ASP A 161 9.76 -15.54 -16.20
C ASP A 161 9.49 -14.68 -17.45
N GLN A 162 8.51 -15.08 -18.28
CA GLN A 162 8.10 -14.33 -19.47
C GLN A 162 6.61 -14.56 -19.78
N LEU A 163 5.91 -13.48 -20.10
CA LEU A 163 4.62 -13.53 -20.80
C LEU A 163 4.95 -13.49 -22.30
N SER A 164 4.83 -14.63 -22.99
CA SER A 164 4.92 -14.67 -24.44
C SER A 164 3.53 -14.54 -25.07
N PRO A 165 3.29 -13.65 -26.06
CA PRO A 165 4.19 -12.65 -26.63
C PRO A 165 3.96 -11.25 -26.02
N ILE A 166 4.88 -10.77 -25.16
CA ILE A 166 4.98 -9.34 -24.82
C ILE A 166 5.98 -8.69 -25.77
N HIS A 167 5.53 -7.69 -26.50
CA HIS A 167 6.43 -6.81 -27.25
C HIS A 167 7.19 -5.90 -26.25
N PRO A 168 8.51 -5.72 -26.40
CA PRO A 168 9.26 -4.77 -25.58
C PRO A 168 8.71 -3.35 -25.77
N GLY A 169 8.49 -2.60 -24.67
CA GLY A 169 8.01 -1.21 -24.68
C GLY A 169 6.74 -0.95 -23.85
N PHE A 170 6.01 -1.99 -23.42
CA PHE A 170 4.69 -1.85 -22.79
C PHE A 170 4.73 -1.62 -21.26
N GLU A 171 5.57 -0.71 -20.76
CA GLU A 171 5.36 -0.16 -19.41
C GLU A 171 4.34 0.97 -19.53
N ILE A 172 3.10 0.72 -19.06
CA ILE A 172 1.94 1.64 -19.04
C ILE A 172 2.06 2.79 -20.06
N GLU A 173 1.84 2.48 -21.33
CA GLU A 173 1.68 3.50 -22.37
C GLU A 173 0.44 4.36 -22.09
N GLU A 174 0.45 5.61 -22.54
CA GLU A 174 -0.68 6.53 -22.39
C GLU A 174 -1.99 5.91 -22.93
N GLU A 175 -1.89 5.21 -24.06
CA GLU A 175 -3.00 4.48 -24.68
C GLU A 175 -3.63 3.41 -23.76
N LEU A 176 -2.85 2.78 -22.88
CA LEU A 176 -3.38 1.81 -21.91
C LEU A 176 -4.12 2.51 -20.77
N ILE A 177 -3.67 3.69 -20.36
CA ILE A 177 -4.34 4.52 -19.35
C ILE A 177 -5.67 5.02 -19.89
N GLU A 178 -5.69 5.46 -21.15
CA GLU A 178 -6.86 6.03 -21.83
C GLU A 178 -7.81 4.97 -22.41
N SER A 179 -7.40 3.71 -22.44
CA SER A 179 -8.23 2.60 -22.91
C SER A 179 -9.56 2.52 -22.15
N GLU A 180 -10.65 2.19 -22.84
CA GLU A 180 -11.96 1.91 -22.22
C GLU A 180 -11.92 0.76 -21.18
N ARG A 181 -10.88 -0.08 -21.22
CA ARG A 181 -10.66 -1.16 -20.23
C ARG A 181 -9.93 -0.67 -18.98
N SER A 182 -9.39 0.55 -18.99
CA SER A 182 -8.68 1.13 -17.87
C SER A 182 -9.64 1.51 -16.76
N ILE A 183 -9.31 1.07 -15.55
CA ILE A 183 -10.07 1.38 -14.32
C ILE A 183 -9.19 2.14 -13.32
N ILE A 184 -8.11 2.77 -13.78
CA ILE A 184 -7.08 3.38 -12.93
C ILE A 184 -7.61 4.54 -12.07
N TYR A 185 -8.58 5.30 -12.58
CA TYR A 185 -9.19 6.39 -11.81
C TYR A 185 -10.17 5.87 -10.75
N GLN A 186 -10.95 4.82 -11.06
CA GLN A 186 -11.79 4.13 -10.05
C GLN A 186 -10.90 3.53 -8.94
N GLN A 187 -9.81 2.87 -9.32
CA GLN A 187 -8.81 2.35 -8.39
C GLN A 187 -8.21 3.46 -7.51
N ALA A 188 -7.92 4.63 -8.10
CA ALA A 188 -7.41 5.77 -7.36
C ALA A 188 -8.45 6.37 -6.40
N GLU A 189 -9.73 6.40 -6.78
CA GLU A 189 -10.84 6.83 -5.91
C GLU A 189 -11.00 5.89 -4.70
N ASN A 190 -10.97 4.57 -4.96
CA ASN A 190 -11.16 3.53 -3.95
C ASN A 190 -10.14 3.58 -2.80
N ARG A 191 -9.00 4.26 -3.00
CA ARG A 191 -8.06 4.61 -1.92
C ARG A 191 -8.76 5.29 -0.75
N MET A 192 -9.59 6.30 -1.01
CA MET A 192 -10.29 7.03 0.05
C MET A 192 -11.28 6.11 0.78
N HIS A 193 -12.03 5.29 0.05
CA HIS A 193 -13.05 4.41 0.61
C HIS A 193 -12.44 3.31 1.50
N VAL A 194 -11.37 2.63 1.05
CA VAL A 194 -10.68 1.63 1.88
C VAL A 194 -9.99 2.25 3.08
N GLN A 195 -9.43 3.45 2.95
CA GLN A 195 -8.80 4.15 4.06
C GLN A 195 -9.82 4.57 5.12
N LYS A 196 -11.03 5.01 4.72
CA LYS A 196 -12.14 5.25 5.65
C LYS A 196 -12.52 3.97 6.40
N ALA A 197 -12.67 2.86 5.68
CA ALA A 197 -12.97 1.57 6.29
C ALA A 197 -11.88 1.13 7.29
N LEU A 198 -10.61 1.31 6.93
CA LEU A 198 -9.46 1.00 7.78
C LEU A 198 -9.42 1.89 9.04
N LEU A 199 -9.59 3.20 8.88
CA LEU A 199 -9.67 4.15 9.99
C LEU A 199 -10.82 3.78 10.93
N LEU A 200 -12.01 3.52 10.39
CA LEU A 200 -13.17 3.10 11.16
C LEU A 200 -12.92 1.77 11.90
N HIS A 201 -12.22 0.83 11.28
CA HIS A 201 -11.87 -0.45 11.91
C HIS A 201 -10.89 -0.26 13.09
N LEU A 202 -9.92 0.65 12.95
CA LEU A 202 -8.87 0.88 13.95
C LEU A 202 -9.28 1.82 15.09
N LEU A 203 -10.27 2.69 14.87
CA LEU A 203 -10.77 3.66 15.85
C LEU A 203 -12.03 3.19 16.59
N ARG A 204 -12.45 1.94 16.38
CA ARG A 204 -13.60 1.32 17.03
C ARG A 204 -13.26 0.70 18.37
#